data_AF-A0A538HRA1-F1
#
_entry.id   AF-A0A538HRA1-F1
#
_cell.length_a   1.000
_cell.length_b   1.000
_cell.length_c   1.000
_cell.angle_alpha   90.00
_cell.angle_beta   90.00
_cell.angle_gamma   90.00
#
_symmetry.space_group_name_H-M   'P 1'
#
loop_
_entity.id
_entity.type
_entity.pdbx_description
1 polymer ?
#
loop_
_entity_poly.entity_id
_entity_poly.type
_entity_poly.pdbx_seq_one_letter_code
_entity_poly.pdbx_strand_id
1 'polypeptide(L)'
;MRQLRELTAAAPAVAPARDGTTNAISLPDAREFVPLYGPGSADRFVVALQATRLELPGLRDDVDTWDDLERVRDRVGPNTRTYLEDRA
;
A
#
# COMPACT_ATOMS: atom_id res chain seq x y z
N MET A 1 -8.17 9.39 0.60
CA MET A 1 -9.30 9.17 -0.33
C MET A 1 -8.97 9.40 -1.80
N ARG A 2 -8.21 10.44 -2.21
CA ARG A 2 -7.86 10.66 -3.62
C ARG A 2 -7.07 9.50 -4.25
N GLN A 3 -6.01 9.04 -3.58
CA GLN A 3 -5.14 7.97 -4.12
C GLN A 3 -5.82 6.61 -4.18
N LEU A 4 -6.76 6.31 -3.26
CA LEU A 4 -7.58 5.09 -3.37
C LEU A 4 -8.46 5.14 -4.62
N ARG A 5 -9.08 6.29 -4.93
CA ARG A 5 -9.86 6.45 -6.18
C ARG A 5 -8.98 6.31 -7.42
N GLU A 6 -7.78 6.86 -7.39
CA GLU A 6 -6.79 6.70 -8.46
C GLU A 6 -6.40 5.24 -8.67
N LEU A 7 -6.12 4.51 -7.59
CA LEU A 7 -5.83 3.08 -7.64
C LEU A 7 -7.01 2.27 -8.21
N THR A 8 -8.23 2.51 -7.73
CA THR A 8 -9.42 1.80 -8.22
C THR A 8 -9.74 2.11 -9.68
N ALA A 9 -9.56 3.36 -10.11
CA ALA A 9 -9.81 3.76 -11.50
C ALA A 9 -8.85 3.11 -12.51
N ALA A 10 -7.69 2.66 -12.05
CA ALA A 10 -6.67 2.01 -12.87
C ALA A 10 -6.70 0.48 -12.83
N ALA A 11 -7.73 -0.13 -12.23
CA ALA A 11 -7.79 -1.58 -12.06
C ALA A 11 -7.64 -2.33 -13.42
N PRO A 12 -6.79 -3.38 -13.51
CA PRO A 12 -5.92 -3.89 -12.46
C PRO A 12 -4.71 -2.96 -12.22
N ALA A 13 -4.45 -2.61 -10.96
CA ALA A 13 -3.31 -1.78 -10.58
C ALA A 13 -2.67 -2.21 -9.27
N VAL A 14 -1.38 -1.92 -9.14
CA VAL A 14 -0.54 -2.22 -7.97
C VAL A 14 0.10 -0.94 -7.47
N ALA A 15 -0.05 -0.66 -6.18
CA ALA A 15 0.74 0.34 -5.47
C ALA A 15 1.85 -0.38 -4.66
N PRO A 16 3.13 -0.25 -5.08
CA PRO A 16 4.23 -0.89 -4.37
C PRO A 16 4.51 -0.20 -3.04
N ALA A 17 4.94 -0.99 -2.06
CA ALA A 17 5.60 -0.48 -0.87
C ALA A 17 7.04 -0.01 -1.20
N ARG A 18 7.71 0.64 -0.24
CA ARG A 18 9.09 1.11 -0.42
C ARG A 18 10.09 0.02 -0.79
N ASP A 19 9.92 -1.17 -0.22
CA ASP A 19 10.84 -2.29 -0.33
C ASP A 19 10.56 -3.19 -1.56
N GLY A 20 9.60 -2.80 -2.40
CA GLY A 20 9.18 -3.56 -3.57
C GLY A 20 8.17 -4.67 -3.28
N THR A 21 7.69 -4.79 -2.04
CA THR A 21 6.48 -5.56 -1.73
C THR A 21 5.22 -4.78 -2.16
N THR A 22 4.05 -5.34 -1.86
CA THR A 22 2.76 -4.81 -2.31
C THR A 22 1.99 -4.25 -1.14
N ASN A 23 1.86 -2.93 -1.06
CA ASN A 23 1.01 -2.31 -0.04
C ASN A 23 -0.47 -2.31 -0.46
N ALA A 24 -0.77 -2.11 -1.76
CA ALA A 24 -2.15 -2.17 -2.24
C ALA A 24 -2.28 -2.69 -3.67
N ILE A 25 -3.43 -3.32 -3.94
CA ILE A 25 -3.86 -3.75 -5.27
C ILE A 25 -5.32 -3.33 -5.49
N SER A 26 -5.66 -3.00 -6.73
CA SER A 26 -7.04 -2.92 -7.19
C SER A 26 -7.27 -3.95 -8.28
N LEU A 27 -8.44 -4.59 -8.21
CA LEU A 27 -8.88 -5.59 -9.17
C LEU A 27 -10.27 -5.22 -9.69
N PRO A 28 -10.58 -5.47 -10.97
CA PRO A 28 -11.94 -5.30 -11.49
C PRO A 28 -12.90 -6.34 -10.91
N ASP A 29 -12.40 -7.53 -10.59
CA ASP A 29 -13.15 -8.63 -9.97
C ASP A 29 -12.33 -9.25 -8.83
N ALA A 30 -12.94 -9.41 -7.65
CA ALA A 30 -12.30 -10.01 -6.48
C ALA A 30 -11.88 -11.47 -6.71
N ARG A 31 -12.50 -12.18 -7.67
CA ARG A 31 -12.16 -13.57 -8.03
C ARG A 31 -10.81 -13.71 -8.73
N GLU A 32 -10.26 -12.62 -9.25
CA GLU A 32 -8.92 -12.58 -9.88
C GLU A 32 -7.79 -12.57 -8.83
N PHE A 33 -8.12 -12.41 -7.55
CA PHE A 33 -7.13 -12.33 -6.49
C PHE A 33 -6.40 -13.66 -6.28
N VAL A 34 -5.06 -13.60 -6.34
CA VAL A 34 -4.14 -14.69 -5.98
C VAL A 34 -3.12 -14.14 -4.97
N PRO A 35 -2.87 -14.78 -3.82
CA PRO A 35 -2.03 -14.21 -2.76
C PRO A 35 -0.52 -14.34 -3.05
N LEU A 36 -0.01 -13.53 -3.98
CA LEU A 36 1.40 -13.53 -4.41
C LEU A 36 2.32 -12.66 -3.53
N TYR A 37 2.00 -12.48 -2.25
CA TYR A 37 2.71 -11.59 -1.33
C TYR A 37 4.13 -12.08 -0.97
N GLY A 38 4.87 -11.21 -0.27
CA GLY A 38 6.26 -11.40 0.15
C GLY A 38 7.25 -10.58 -0.67
N PRO A 39 8.57 -10.76 -0.48
CA PRO A 39 9.60 -10.01 -1.19
C PRO A 39 9.38 -9.99 -2.71
N GLY A 40 9.48 -8.80 -3.33
CA GLY A 40 9.24 -8.61 -4.76
C GLY A 40 7.81 -8.90 -5.23
N SER A 41 6.82 -8.90 -4.33
CA SER A 41 5.42 -9.17 -4.72
C SER A 41 4.87 -8.13 -5.69
N ALA A 42 5.32 -6.88 -5.66
CA ALA A 42 4.81 -5.86 -6.58
C ALA A 42 5.01 -6.27 -8.04
N ASP A 43 6.21 -6.73 -8.40
CA ASP A 43 6.52 -7.16 -9.76
C ASP A 43 5.78 -8.46 -10.10
N ARG A 44 5.65 -9.39 -9.14
CA ARG A 44 4.86 -10.62 -9.32
C ARG A 44 3.39 -10.32 -9.63
N PHE A 45 2.77 -9.39 -8.91
CA PHE A 45 1.39 -8.97 -9.18
C PHE A 45 1.26 -8.22 -10.51
N VAL A 46 2.20 -7.34 -10.85
CA VAL A 46 2.21 -6.64 -12.15
C VAL A 46 2.23 -7.65 -13.31
N VAL A 47 3.09 -8.66 -13.24
CA VAL A 47 3.18 -9.70 -14.28
C VAL A 47 1.94 -10.58 -14.30
N ALA A 48 1.50 -11.09 -13.14
CA ALA A 48 0.39 -12.04 -13.07
C ALA A 48 -0.97 -11.44 -13.49
N LEU A 49 -1.18 -10.16 -13.18
CA LEU A 49 -2.46 -9.47 -13.42
C LEU A 49 -2.42 -8.51 -14.62
N GLN A 50 -1.27 -8.40 -15.31
CA GLN A 50 -1.04 -7.35 -16.31
C GLN A 50 -1.37 -5.94 -15.77
N ALA A 51 -1.05 -5.71 -14.50
CA ALA A 51 -1.50 -4.55 -13.76
C ALA A 51 -0.64 -3.31 -14.00
N THR A 52 -1.27 -2.14 -13.93
CA THR A 52 -0.57 -0.86 -13.94
C THR A 52 0.13 -0.63 -12.60
N ARG A 53 1.44 -0.33 -12.62
CA ARG A 53 2.15 0.11 -11.42
C ARG A 53 1.90 1.60 -11.18
N LEU A 54 1.40 1.95 -10.00
CA LEU A 54 1.14 3.33 -9.60
C LEU A 54 1.99 3.74 -8.40
N GLU A 55 2.77 4.81 -8.55
CA GLU A 55 3.50 5.41 -7.43
C GLU A 55 2.57 6.34 -6.63
N LEU A 56 2.01 5.82 -5.54
CA LEU A 56 1.04 6.52 -4.70
C LEU A 56 1.64 6.80 -3.31
N PRO A 57 2.22 8.00 -3.05
CA PRO A 57 2.94 8.29 -1.80
C PRO A 57 2.21 7.97 -0.48
N GLY A 58 0.90 8.18 -0.40
CA GLY A 58 0.11 7.86 0.79
C GLY A 58 -0.21 6.37 0.95
N LEU A 59 0.14 5.54 -0.04
CA LEU A 59 0.09 4.08 -0.01
C LEU A 59 1.49 3.46 -0.16
N ARG A 60 2.57 4.24 -0.07
CA ARG A 60 3.92 3.70 -0.25
C ARG A 60 4.54 3.21 1.05
N ASP A 61 4.12 3.80 2.17
CA ASP A 61 4.72 3.59 3.49
C ASP A 61 3.78 2.77 4.37
N ASP A 62 3.86 1.45 4.26
CA ASP A 62 3.38 0.53 5.30
C ASP A 62 4.23 0.66 6.57
N VAL A 63 3.64 0.18 7.67
CA VAL A 63 4.21 0.29 9.01
C VAL A 63 4.29 -1.11 9.62
N ASP A 64 5.45 -1.75 9.48
CA ASP A 64 5.75 -3.06 10.06
C ASP A 64 6.62 -2.96 11.32
N THR A 65 7.42 -1.90 11.41
CA THR A 65 8.39 -1.66 12.49
C THR A 65 8.19 -0.29 13.15
N TRP A 66 8.86 -0.10 14.29
CA TRP A 66 8.90 1.20 14.97
C TRP A 66 9.56 2.30 14.12
N ASP A 67 10.59 1.96 13.35
CA ASP A 67 11.25 2.90 12.46
C ASP A 67 10.32 3.35 11.32
N ASP A 68 9.43 2.46 10.87
CA ASP A 68 8.40 2.82 9.90
C ASP A 68 7.39 3.79 10.49
N LEU A 69 6.96 3.54 11.72
CA LEU A 69 6.02 4.40 12.44
C LEU A 69 6.63 5.80 12.65
N GLU A 70 7.89 5.87 13.06
CA GLU A 70 8.59 7.15 13.27
C GLU A 70 8.72 7.92 11.94
N ARG A 71 9.03 7.23 10.85
CA ARG A 71 9.10 7.83 9.50
C ARG A 71 7.76 8.42 9.03
N VAL A 72 6.63 7.85 9.44
CA VAL A 72 5.30 8.33 9.05
C VAL A 72 4.62 9.19 10.13
N ARG A 73 5.23 9.36 11.31
CA ARG A 73 4.64 9.96 12.52
C ARG A 73 3.85 11.23 12.24
N ASP A 74 4.40 12.16 11.48
CA ASP A 74 3.74 13.45 11.22
C ASP A 74 2.52 13.36 10.28
N ARG A 75 2.44 12.28 9.49
CA ARG A 75 1.41 12.05 8.46
C ARG A 75 0.29 11.12 8.91
N VAL A 76 0.38 10.51 10.10
CA VAL A 76 -0.64 9.57 10.56
C VAL A 76 -1.97 10.27 10.86
N GLY A 77 -3.05 9.51 10.71
CA GLY A 77 -4.41 9.95 11.01
C GLY A 77 -4.67 10.11 12.51
N PRO A 78 -5.83 10.65 12.90
CA PRO A 78 -6.15 11.02 14.28
C PRO A 78 -6.04 9.85 15.26
N ASN A 79 -6.54 8.67 14.90
CA ASN A 79 -6.54 7.51 15.80
C ASN A 79 -5.12 7.05 16.15
N THR A 80 -4.23 6.95 15.16
CA THR A 80 -2.83 6.59 15.38
C THR A 80 -2.09 7.69 16.14
N ARG A 81 -2.40 8.97 15.86
CA ARG A 81 -1.81 10.11 16.56
C ARG A 81 -2.17 10.11 18.04
N THR A 82 -3.45 9.96 18.38
CA THR A 82 -3.92 9.86 19.76
C THR A 82 -3.22 8.72 20.51
N TYR A 83 -3.11 7.54 19.88
CA TYR A 83 -2.37 6.43 20.49
C TYR A 83 -0.89 6.77 20.78
N LEU A 84 -0.23 7.53 19.90
CA LEU A 84 1.16 7.95 20.09
C LEU A 84 1.31 9.02 21.18
N GLU A 85 0.34 9.92 21.30
CA GLU A 85 0.30 10.98 22.33
C GLU A 85 0.03 10.41 23.72
N ASP A 86 -0.86 9.41 23.85
CA ASP A 86 -1.17 8.72 25.11
C ASP A 86 0.00 7.87 25.66
N ARG A 87 1.06 7.69 24.86
CA ARG A 87 2.23 6.85 25.16
C ARG A 87 3.54 7.63 25.24
N ALA A 88 3.48 8.96 25.08
CA ALA A 88 4.61 9.87 25.24
C ALA A 88 4.75 10.34 26.69
#